data_AF-A0A969JUU7-F1
#
_entry.id   AF-A0A969JUU7-F1
#
_cell.length_a   1.000
_cell.length_b   1.000
_cell.length_c   1.000
_cell.angle_alpha   90.00
_cell.angle_beta   90.00
_cell.angle_gamma   90.00
#
_symmetry.space_group_name_H-M   'P 1'
#
loop_
_entity.id
_entity.type
_entity.pdbx_description
1 polymer ?
#
loop_
_entity_poly.entity_id
_entity_poly.type
_entity_poly.pdbx_seq_one_letter_code
_entity_poly.pdbx_strand_id
1 'polypeptide(L)'
;MPSQSKFEGIDFSQFPIERLTPDLLNLGQGFRCIRGEFVTYWKQGRIAREADAKLCHCWVIRVGDSLTGYITLLADKLQVEEPILFDEGVKYRTFPAIKIGCWRSIDEPRRKDGT
;
A
#
# COMPACT_ATOMS: atom_id res chain seq x y z
N MET A 1 17.38 -1.85 24.84
CA MET A 1 18.01 -1.86 23.50
C MET A 1 16.93 -1.61 22.47
N PRO A 2 17.07 -0.69 21.51
CA PRO A 2 16.11 -0.58 20.43
C PRO A 2 16.12 -1.92 19.68
N SER A 3 14.95 -2.56 19.57
CA SER A 3 14.82 -3.81 18.83
C SER A 3 15.21 -3.54 17.39
N GLN A 4 16.32 -4.12 16.97
CA GLN A 4 16.82 -4.09 15.61
C GLN A 4 15.68 -4.49 14.66
N SER A 5 15.36 -3.65 13.67
CA SER A 5 14.29 -3.97 12.72
C SER A 5 14.71 -5.20 11.92
N LYS A 6 13.79 -6.14 11.68
CA LYS A 6 14.05 -7.34 10.85
C LYS A 6 14.47 -7.01 9.41
N PHE A 7 14.37 -5.75 9.01
CA PHE A 7 14.75 -5.26 7.69
C PHE A 7 15.88 -4.23 7.71
N GLU A 8 16.62 -4.11 8.82
CA GLU A 8 17.78 -3.23 8.87
C GLU A 8 18.83 -3.66 7.84
N GLY A 9 19.33 -2.71 7.04
CA GLY A 9 20.34 -2.95 6.01
C GLY A 9 19.83 -3.61 4.73
N ILE A 10 18.53 -3.81 4.56
CA ILE A 10 17.96 -4.40 3.34
C ILE A 10 17.79 -3.34 2.25
N ASP A 11 18.36 -3.60 1.07
CA ASP A 11 18.07 -2.85 -0.16
C ASP A 11 16.83 -3.41 -0.85
N PHE A 12 15.69 -2.72 -0.67
CA PHE A 12 14.41 -3.12 -1.23
C PHE A 12 14.33 -3.00 -2.76
N SER A 13 15.25 -2.27 -3.40
CA SER A 13 15.29 -2.19 -4.87
C SER A 13 15.66 -3.53 -5.53
N GLN A 14 16.30 -4.43 -4.78
CA GLN A 14 16.69 -5.76 -5.23
C GLN A 14 15.54 -6.78 -5.18
N PHE A 15 14.40 -6.43 -4.59
CA PHE A 15 13.28 -7.35 -4.39
C PHE A 15 12.17 -7.10 -5.42
N PRO A 16 11.57 -8.16 -5.97
CA PRO A 16 10.51 -8.01 -6.95
C PRO A 16 9.24 -7.44 -6.31
N ILE A 17 8.55 -6.59 -7.07
CA ILE A 17 7.19 -6.16 -6.77
C ILE A 17 6.24 -7.12 -7.49
N GLU A 18 5.44 -7.84 -6.73
CA GLU A 18 4.53 -8.86 -7.24
C GLU A 18 3.09 -8.37 -7.10
N ARG A 19 2.24 -8.66 -8.10
CA ARG A 19 0.80 -8.42 -7.96
C ARG A 19 0.24 -9.43 -6.98
N LEU A 20 -0.64 -8.99 -6.08
CA LEU A 20 -1.31 -9.85 -5.12
C LEU A 20 -2.09 -10.97 -5.84
N THR A 21 -1.77 -12.21 -5.49
CA THR A 21 -2.48 -13.42 -5.88
C THR A 21 -3.05 -14.09 -4.62
N PRO A 22 -4.00 -15.03 -4.76
CA PRO A 22 -4.50 -15.81 -3.63
C PRO A 22 -3.38 -16.49 -2.81
N ASP A 23 -2.32 -16.96 -3.47
CA ASP A 23 -1.18 -17.64 -2.83
C ASP A 23 -0.38 -16.72 -1.89
N LEU A 24 -0.40 -15.41 -2.16
CA LEU A 24 0.31 -14.39 -1.40
C LEU A 24 -0.48 -13.88 -0.18
N LEU A 25 -1.74 -14.31 0.00
CA LEU A 25 -2.58 -13.87 1.12
C LEU A 25 -2.09 -14.41 2.47
N ASN A 26 -1.40 -15.55 2.48
CA ASN A 26 -0.88 -16.18 3.68
C ASN A 26 0.36 -15.46 4.27
N LEU A 27 0.95 -14.50 3.55
CA LEU A 27 2.14 -13.74 3.95
C LEU A 27 1.90 -12.73 5.09
N GLY A 28 0.65 -12.58 5.55
CA GLY A 28 0.27 -11.57 6.55
C GLY A 28 0.74 -11.84 7.98
N GLN A 29 1.22 -13.05 8.28
CA GLN A 29 1.70 -13.38 9.61
C GLN A 29 2.98 -12.59 9.92
N GLY A 30 2.88 -11.65 10.86
CA GLY A 30 4.01 -10.81 11.25
C GLY A 30 4.22 -9.54 10.43
N PHE A 31 3.26 -9.16 9.57
CA PHE A 31 3.26 -7.82 8.99
C PHE A 31 3.09 -6.76 10.09
N ARG A 32 4.00 -5.77 10.08
CA ARG A 32 4.05 -4.65 11.03
C ARG A 32 4.21 -3.36 10.26
N CYS A 33 3.49 -2.34 10.70
CA CYS A 33 3.49 -1.00 10.14
C CYS A 33 3.17 -0.04 11.29
N ILE A 34 3.81 1.13 11.33
CA ILE A 34 3.49 2.16 12.35
C ILE A 34 2.02 2.57 12.27
N ARG A 35 1.49 2.65 11.05
CA ARG A 35 0.07 2.89 10.79
C ARG A 35 -0.70 1.59 10.95
N GLY A 36 -1.20 1.37 12.17
CA GLY A 36 -1.87 0.15 12.59
C GLY A 36 -3.10 -0.19 11.73
N GLU A 37 -3.75 0.81 11.14
CA GLU A 37 -4.86 0.60 10.21
C GLU A 37 -4.47 -0.23 8.98
N PHE A 38 -3.24 -0.08 8.47
CA PHE A 38 -2.76 -0.85 7.33
C PHE A 38 -2.48 -2.31 7.72
N VAL A 39 -1.98 -2.52 8.94
CA VAL A 39 -1.87 -3.88 9.51
C VAL A 39 -3.25 -4.51 9.63
N THR A 40 -4.22 -3.76 10.13
CA THR A 40 -5.60 -4.21 10.30
C THR A 40 -6.26 -4.55 8.97
N TYR A 41 -6.10 -3.70 7.94
CA TYR A 41 -6.67 -3.95 6.61
C TYR A 41 -6.13 -5.24 5.99
N TRP A 42 -4.83 -5.49 6.15
CA TRP A 42 -4.23 -6.74 5.71
C TRP A 42 -4.74 -7.93 6.53
N LYS A 43 -4.60 -7.89 7.86
CA LYS A 43 -4.94 -9.02 8.76
C LYS A 43 -6.41 -9.40 8.73
N GLN A 44 -7.31 -8.44 8.51
CA GLN A 44 -8.76 -8.69 8.39
C GLN A 44 -9.18 -9.10 6.97
N GLY A 45 -8.22 -9.38 6.09
CA GLY A 45 -8.47 -9.80 4.72
C GLY A 45 -9.24 -8.77 3.89
N ARG A 46 -9.19 -7.48 4.26
CA ARG A 46 -9.91 -6.42 3.53
C ARG A 46 -9.31 -6.24 2.14
N ILE A 47 -7.98 -6.17 2.06
CA ILE A 47 -7.26 -6.06 0.78
C ILE A 47 -7.56 -7.25 -0.13
N ALA A 48 -7.62 -8.46 0.44
CA ALA A 48 -8.00 -9.67 -0.30
C ALA A 48 -9.41 -9.55 -0.90
N ARG A 49 -10.39 -9.16 -0.07
CA ARG A 49 -11.78 -8.98 -0.51
C ARG A 49 -11.92 -7.87 -1.56
N GLU A 50 -11.22 -6.75 -1.39
CA GLU A 50 -11.26 -5.65 -2.35
C GLU A 50 -10.57 -5.99 -3.67
N ALA A 51 -9.49 -6.78 -3.64
CA ALA A 51 -8.82 -7.27 -4.84
C ALA A 51 -9.69 -8.30 -5.60
N ASP A 52 -10.32 -9.23 -4.88
CA ASP A 52 -11.22 -10.24 -5.44
C ASP A 52 -12.49 -9.61 -6.05
N ALA A 53 -13.07 -8.63 -5.35
CA ALA A 53 -14.18 -7.83 -5.85
C ALA A 53 -13.81 -6.86 -6.99
N LYS A 54 -12.53 -6.86 -7.43
CA LYS A 54 -11.99 -5.97 -8.48
C LYS A 54 -12.18 -4.48 -8.17
N LEU A 55 -12.29 -4.12 -6.89
CA LEU A 55 -12.36 -2.74 -6.43
C LEU A 55 -10.98 -2.09 -6.39
N CYS A 56 -9.94 -2.90 -6.26
CA CYS A 56 -8.56 -2.45 -6.30
C CYS A 56 -7.64 -3.47 -6.99
N HIS A 57 -6.45 -3.02 -7.31
CA HIS A 57 -5.32 -3.90 -7.55
C HIS A 57 -4.28 -3.68 -6.46
N CYS A 58 -3.72 -4.77 -5.93
CA CYS A 58 -2.73 -4.73 -4.87
C CYS A 58 -1.40 -5.27 -5.40
N TRP A 59 -0.32 -4.58 -5.07
CA TRP A 59 1.05 -5.05 -5.29
C TRP A 59 1.76 -5.14 -3.96
N VAL A 60 2.61 -6.14 -3.82
CA VAL A 60 3.33 -6.45 -2.60
C VAL A 60 4.82 -6.54 -2.87
N ILE A 61 5.60 -6.27 -1.85
CA ILE A 61 7.03 -6.53 -1.81
C ILE A 61 7.33 -7.43 -0.60
N ARG A 62 8.09 -8.49 -0.83
CA ARG A 62 8.44 -9.48 0.19
C ARG A 62 9.94 -9.70 0.26
N VAL A 63 10.40 -10.04 1.47
CA VAL A 63 11.77 -10.46 1.75
C VAL A 63 11.64 -11.84 2.39
N GLY A 64 12.07 -12.87 1.68
CA GLY A 64 11.75 -14.26 2.04
C GLY A 64 10.24 -14.47 2.10
N ASP A 65 9.76 -14.99 3.24
CA ASP A 65 8.34 -15.24 3.51
C ASP A 65 7.65 -14.08 4.24
N SER A 66 8.34 -12.96 4.44
CA SER A 66 7.79 -11.79 5.13
C SER A 66 7.25 -10.76 4.15
N LEU A 67 5.97 -10.39 4.32
CA LEU A 67 5.44 -9.16 3.72
C LEU A 67 6.15 -7.95 4.32
N THR A 68 6.71 -7.11 3.46
CA THR A 68 7.47 -5.92 3.86
C THR A 68 6.76 -4.61 3.51
N GLY A 69 5.90 -4.65 2.50
CA GLY A 69 5.06 -3.54 2.10
C GLY A 69 4.02 -3.97 1.07
N TYR A 70 2.97 -3.17 0.95
CA TYR A 70 1.98 -3.32 -0.10
C TYR A 70 1.44 -1.96 -0.52
N ILE A 71 0.94 -1.88 -1.75
CA ILE A 71 0.24 -0.73 -2.31
C ILE A 71 -1.07 -1.20 -2.94
N THR A 72 -2.14 -0.42 -2.73
CA THR A 72 -3.39 -0.59 -3.48
C THR A 72 -3.61 0.57 -4.44
N LEU A 73 -3.97 0.25 -5.67
CA LEU A 73 -4.39 1.21 -6.69
C LEU A 73 -5.89 1.01 -6.96
N LEU A 74 -6.62 2.12 -6.99
CA LEU A 74 -8.05 2.16 -7.22
C LEU A 74 -8.35 3.15 -8.35
N ALA A 75 -9.33 2.82 -9.18
CA ALA A 75 -9.88 3.79 -10.12
C ALA A 75 -10.70 4.83 -9.34
N ASP A 76 -10.46 6.11 -9.60
CA ASP A 76 -11.16 7.21 -8.94
C ASP A 76 -11.31 8.39 -9.91
N LYS A 77 -11.83 9.52 -9.40
CA LYS A 77 -11.96 10.77 -10.13
C LYS A 77 -11.26 11.89 -9.35
N LEU A 78 -10.43 12.66 -10.04
CA LEU A 78 -9.83 13.87 -9.50
C LEU A 78 -10.71 15.07 -9.89
N GLN A 79 -11.24 15.76 -8.90
CA GLN A 79 -11.90 17.04 -9.10
C GLN A 79 -10.90 18.17 -8.87
N VAL A 80 -10.82 19.09 -9.82
CA VAL A 80 -9.95 20.27 -9.74
C VAL A 80 -10.79 21.54 -9.60
N GLU A 81 -10.29 22.50 -8.83
CA GLU A 81 -10.96 23.78 -8.66
C GLU A 81 -10.88 24.62 -9.95
N GLU A 82 -9.69 24.65 -10.56
CA GLU A 82 -9.43 25.36 -11.82
C GLU A 82 -9.24 24.38 -12.98
N PRO A 83 -9.75 24.69 -14.20
CA PRO A 83 -9.53 23.86 -15.38
C PRO A 83 -8.04 23.75 -15.73
N ILE A 84 -7.46 22.56 -15.56
CA ILE A 84 -6.03 22.31 -15.78
C ILE A 84 -5.63 22.03 -17.24
N LEU A 85 -6.61 21.81 -18.13
CA LEU A 85 -6.40 21.50 -19.56
C LEU A 85 -7.24 22.41 -20.47
N PHE A 86 -7.34 23.69 -20.09
CA PHE A 86 -8.17 24.66 -20.80
C PHE A 86 -7.67 24.90 -22.24
N ASP A 87 -6.35 24.96 -22.42
CA ASP A 87 -5.72 25.23 -23.72
C ASP A 87 -5.91 24.07 -24.72
N GLU A 88 -6.14 22.85 -24.22
CA GLU A 88 -6.51 21.68 -25.01
C GLU A 88 -8.03 21.61 -25.30
N GLY A 89 -8.79 22.64 -24.93
CA GLY A 89 -10.24 22.71 -25.12
C GLY A 89 -11.04 21.84 -24.16
N VAL A 90 -10.42 21.33 -23.09
CA VAL A 90 -11.10 20.50 -22.09
C VAL A 90 -11.88 21.38 -21.12
N LYS A 91 -13.21 21.27 -21.16
CA LYS A 91 -14.13 22.12 -20.38
C LYS A 91 -14.57 21.53 -19.04
N TYR A 92 -14.34 20.24 -18.81
CA TYR A 92 -14.74 19.58 -17.56
C TYR A 92 -13.65 19.71 -16.49
N ARG A 93 -14.07 19.62 -15.22
CA ARG A 93 -13.19 19.72 -14.03
C ARG A 93 -13.00 18.41 -13.28
N THR A 94 -13.50 17.31 -13.84
CA THR A 94 -13.40 15.97 -13.24
C THR A 94 -12.63 15.06 -14.18
N PHE A 95 -11.50 14.55 -13.71
CA PHE A 95 -10.58 13.74 -14.50
C PHE A 95 -10.57 12.29 -14.00
N PRO A 96 -10.44 11.29 -14.88
CA PRO A 96 -10.13 9.94 -14.44
C PRO A 96 -8.78 9.94 -13.72
N ALA A 97 -8.72 9.26 -12.57
CA ALA A 97 -7.53 9.22 -11.73
C ALA A 97 -7.29 7.81 -11.20
N ILE A 98 -6.03 7.56 -10.81
CA ILE A 98 -5.66 6.39 -10.03
C ILE A 98 -5.39 6.86 -8.61
N LYS A 99 -6.21 6.43 -7.66
CA LYS A 99 -6.01 6.69 -6.24
C LYS A 99 -5.07 5.64 -5.66
N ILE A 100 -4.03 6.13 -4.99
CA ILE A 100 -3.13 5.31 -4.19
C ILE A 100 -3.73 5.20 -2.78
N GLY A 101 -4.24 4.02 -2.42
CA GLY A 101 -5.03 3.82 -1.20
C GLY A 101 -4.18 3.62 0.05
N CYS A 102 -3.28 2.66 0.02
CA CYS A 102 -2.34 2.38 1.11
C CYS A 102 -0.92 2.50 0.60
N TRP A 103 -0.11 3.29 1.29
CA TRP A 103 1.31 3.40 1.02
C TRP A 103 2.05 3.32 2.35
N ARG A 104 2.95 2.34 2.49
CA ARG A 104 4.08 2.51 3.40
C ARG A 104 5.24 1.58 3.07
N SER A 105 6.43 2.18 3.11
CA SER A 105 7.73 1.55 3.31
C SER A 105 7.95 1.18 4.79
N ILE A 106 8.24 -0.11 4.98
CA ILE A 106 9.22 -0.72 5.90
C ILE A 106 9.00 -0.52 7.42
N ASP A 107 9.17 -1.65 8.11
CA ASP A 107 9.07 -1.89 9.56
C ASP A 107 9.96 -0.92 10.35
N GLU A 108 9.38 0.18 10.81
CA GLU A 108 9.93 0.97 11.90
C GLU A 108 9.26 0.49 13.20
N PRO A 109 10.05 0.11 14.22
CA PRO A 109 9.48 -0.27 15.51
C PRO A 109 8.64 0.90 16.02
N ARG A 110 7.37 0.62 16.33
CA ARG A 110 6.46 1.55 17.00
C ARG A 110 7.19 2.11 18.22
N ARG A 111 7.60 3.38 18.20
CA ARG A 111 8.11 4.03 19.40
C ARG A 111 6.99 3.93 20.43
N LYS A 112 7.28 3.27 21.56
CA LYS A 112 6.46 3.45 22.74
C LYS A 112 6.74 4.87 23.19
N ASP A 113 5.87 5.81 22.82
CA ASP A 113 5.88 7.12 23.46
C ASP A 113 5.66 6.85 24.95
N GLY A 114 6.69 7.16 25.74
CA GLY A 114 6.67 6.97 27.17
C GLY A 114 5.94 8.14 27.81
N THR A 115 4.91 7.81 28.59
CA THR A 115 4.23 8.67 29.60
C THR A 115 3.47 9.88 29.06
#